data_AF-A0A8K0U3W9-F1
#
_entry.id   AF-A0A8K0U3W9-F1
#
_cell.length_a   1.000
_cell.length_b   1.000
_cell.length_c   1.000
_cell.angle_alpha   90.00
_cell.angle_beta   90.00
_cell.angle_gamma   90.00
#
_symmetry.space_group_name_H-M   'P 1'
#
loop_
_entity.id
_entity.type
_entity.pdbx_description
1 polymer ?
#
loop_
_entity_poly.entity_id
_entity_poly.type
_entity_poly.pdbx_seq_one_letter_code
_entity_poly.pdbx_strand_id
1 'polypeptide(L)'
;MPPQPPAKIWWSNVVFFVSVHIASVFGVYHRPPALVPRETLLMAFVLWQLADFGITIGYHRLYSHRSFRATLPVRIVLVVLGSSAFQGSIKWWCLRHRLHHRFTDDPVHDPYAATRGVLYSHMGWIFQRPRYERIDLIDREDLDNDPRVIRFQHRYYVPIALIFGCIIPAVLGWTWGDPVGAFIYGGLVTRLAVWHCTFLINSLAHWHGLQPYSDENTSRSNLLLALLTGGEGNHNFVRGSIFSWKCLTSHTFPYDYRSGTSKFDWDPSKWIIAGLHWLRLVTHVRRARSEDITEAREYMRQKEHDSTSMHENEDWCGVEWGMETVREYVRRNPGRCIVILEGFAVDLTDYSKDHPGGAKVLRQYALRNEPWRDASWAFSGGLNNHSRTAKRRMRELRVAKVRF
;
A
#
# COMPACT_ATOMS: atom_id res chain seq x y z
N MET A 1 -8.61 22.75 -16.25
CA MET A 1 -9.79 22.37 -15.43
C MET A 1 -10.29 23.60 -14.69
N PRO A 2 -11.59 23.74 -14.39
CA PRO A 2 -12.05 24.77 -13.46
C PRO A 2 -11.40 24.57 -12.08
N PRO A 3 -11.21 25.64 -11.29
CA PRO A 3 -10.68 25.51 -9.94
C PRO A 3 -11.60 24.64 -9.08
N GLN A 4 -11.04 23.58 -8.47
CA GLN A 4 -11.75 22.75 -7.51
C GLN A 4 -12.26 23.63 -6.35
N PRO A 5 -13.55 23.59 -5.99
CA PRO A 5 -14.06 24.41 -4.90
C PRO A 5 -13.43 24.00 -3.56
N PRO A 6 -13.28 24.94 -2.60
CA PRO A 6 -12.53 24.70 -1.38
C PRO A 6 -13.04 23.49 -0.59
N ALA A 7 -12.11 22.69 -0.09
CA ALA A 7 -12.40 21.45 0.62
C ALA A 7 -13.24 21.72 1.89
N LYS A 8 -14.41 21.06 1.99
CA LYS A 8 -15.29 21.21 3.15
C LYS A 8 -14.67 20.55 4.39
N ILE A 9 -14.64 21.27 5.52
CA ILE A 9 -14.13 20.74 6.79
C ILE A 9 -14.99 19.55 7.27
N TRP A 10 -14.33 18.51 7.75
CA TRP A 10 -14.95 17.32 8.32
C TRP A 10 -14.98 17.42 9.86
N TRP A 11 -15.87 18.26 10.37
CA TRP A 11 -15.95 18.60 11.81
C TRP A 11 -16.00 17.40 12.77
N SER A 12 -16.69 16.30 12.44
CA SER A 12 -16.70 15.10 13.30
C SER A 12 -15.31 14.47 13.44
N ASN A 13 -14.50 14.46 12.38
CA ASN A 13 -13.13 13.97 12.44
C ASN A 13 -12.22 14.95 13.19
N VAL A 14 -12.41 16.26 13.01
CA VAL A 14 -11.69 17.29 13.77
C VAL A 14 -11.94 17.10 15.27
N VAL A 15 -13.20 17.03 15.70
CA VAL A 15 -13.59 16.85 17.10
C VAL A 15 -13.09 15.53 17.67
N PHE A 16 -13.22 14.42 16.92
CA PHE A 16 -12.74 13.12 17.39
C PHE A 16 -11.21 13.08 17.51
N PHE A 17 -10.48 13.54 16.49
CA PHE A 17 -9.02 13.54 16.48
C PHE A 17 -8.47 14.43 17.60
N VAL A 18 -8.93 15.68 17.68
CA VAL A 18 -8.46 16.65 18.68
C VAL A 18 -8.85 16.22 20.10
N SER A 19 -10.04 15.67 20.32
CA SER A 19 -10.44 15.21 21.67
C SER A 19 -9.59 14.03 22.16
N VAL A 20 -9.23 13.07 21.30
CA VAL A 20 -8.30 11.98 21.68
C VAL A 20 -6.90 12.51 22.00
N HIS A 21 -6.42 13.55 21.30
CA HIS A 21 -5.14 14.20 21.62
C HIS A 21 -5.17 14.89 22.99
N ILE A 22 -6.19 15.73 23.23
CA ILE A 22 -6.35 16.44 24.50
C ILE A 22 -6.51 15.45 25.65
N ALA A 23 -7.36 14.42 25.50
CA ALA A 23 -7.56 13.40 26.53
C ALA A 23 -6.30 12.56 26.81
N SER A 24 -5.47 12.28 25.80
CA SER A 24 -4.18 11.60 26.00
C SER A 24 -3.19 12.49 26.74
N VAL A 25 -3.04 13.76 26.35
CA VAL A 25 -2.13 14.71 27.00
C VAL A 25 -2.54 14.96 28.45
N PHE A 26 -3.83 15.18 28.69
CA PHE A 26 -4.40 15.32 30.03
C PHE A 26 -4.21 14.05 30.88
N GLY A 27 -4.46 12.88 30.31
CA GLY A 27 -4.25 11.59 30.96
C GLY A 27 -2.79 11.36 31.36
N VAL A 28 -1.84 11.60 30.45
CA VAL A 28 -0.40 11.49 30.72
C VAL A 28 0.08 12.55 31.72
N TYR A 29 -0.49 13.75 31.71
CA TYR A 29 -0.16 14.79 32.70
C TYR A 29 -0.58 14.41 34.12
N HIS A 30 -1.78 13.85 34.30
CA HIS A 30 -2.28 13.41 35.61
C HIS A 30 -1.80 12.02 36.05
N ARG A 31 -1.38 11.17 35.11
CA ARG A 31 -0.81 9.84 35.36
C ARG A 31 0.49 9.69 34.54
N PRO A 32 1.57 10.42 34.87
CA PRO A 32 2.83 10.33 34.14
C PRO A 32 3.43 8.92 34.23
N PRO A 33 4.28 8.49 33.27
CA PRO A 33 4.75 7.10 33.19
C PRO A 33 5.45 6.59 34.45
N ALA A 34 6.05 7.48 35.25
CA ALA A 34 6.69 7.14 36.52
C ALA A 34 5.71 6.74 37.65
N LEU A 35 4.42 7.07 37.52
CA LEU A 35 3.36 6.77 38.51
C LEU A 35 2.42 5.64 38.05
N VAL A 36 2.78 4.95 36.97
CA VAL A 36 1.95 3.94 36.30
C VAL A 36 2.66 2.58 36.40
N PRO A 37 1.94 1.47 36.67
CA PRO A 37 2.54 0.13 36.71
C PRO A 37 3.29 -0.21 35.41
N ARG A 38 4.39 -0.95 35.54
CA ARG A 38 5.23 -1.33 34.39
C ARG A 38 4.46 -2.24 33.41
N GLU A 39 3.51 -2.99 33.95
CA GLU A 39 2.53 -3.85 33.30
C GLU A 39 1.64 -3.03 32.35
N THR A 40 1.12 -1.87 32.80
CA THR A 40 0.34 -0.94 31.96
C THR A 40 1.18 -0.42 30.80
N LEU A 41 2.44 -0.02 31.04
CA LEU A 41 3.32 0.50 29.98
C LEU A 41 3.72 -0.59 28.97
N LEU A 42 4.04 -1.79 29.45
CA LEU A 42 4.34 -2.95 28.62
C LEU A 42 3.12 -3.35 27.77
N MET A 43 1.93 -3.41 28.38
CA MET A 43 0.68 -3.66 27.67
C MET A 43 0.44 -2.61 26.57
N ALA A 44 0.64 -1.32 26.86
CA ALA A 44 0.45 -0.25 25.88
C ALA A 44 1.42 -0.36 24.69
N PHE A 45 2.68 -0.72 24.94
CA PHE A 45 3.64 -1.03 23.88
C PHE A 45 3.25 -2.25 23.06
N VAL A 46 2.85 -3.35 23.71
CA VAL A 46 2.40 -4.57 23.01
C VAL A 46 1.15 -4.31 22.16
N LEU A 47 0.16 -3.58 22.69
CA LEU A 47 -1.05 -3.22 21.95
C LEU A 47 -0.77 -2.27 20.78
N TRP A 48 0.20 -1.37 20.91
CA TRP A 48 0.70 -0.56 19.79
C TRP A 48 1.28 -1.44 18.69
N GLN A 49 2.25 -2.30 19.00
CA GLN A 49 2.86 -3.19 18.00
C GLN A 49 1.84 -4.14 17.35
N LEU A 50 0.89 -4.68 18.12
CA LEU A 50 -0.15 -5.55 17.58
C LEU A 50 -1.12 -4.79 16.65
N ALA A 51 -1.52 -3.56 17.01
CA ALA A 51 -2.36 -2.73 16.16
C ALA A 51 -1.63 -2.31 14.87
N ASP A 52 -0.34 -1.98 14.96
CA ASP A 52 0.53 -1.70 13.82
C ASP A 52 0.60 -2.92 12.89
N PHE A 53 0.89 -4.12 13.41
CA PHE A 53 0.87 -5.37 12.61
C PHE A 53 -0.50 -5.67 11.98
N GLY A 54 -1.60 -5.27 12.61
CA GLY A 54 -2.93 -5.33 12.02
C GLY A 54 -3.07 -4.46 10.75
N ILE A 55 -2.42 -3.29 10.73
CA ILE A 55 -2.33 -2.42 9.56
C ILE A 55 -1.30 -2.96 8.56
N THR A 56 -0.05 -3.21 8.95
CA THR A 56 1.05 -3.57 8.04
C THR A 56 0.88 -4.94 7.39
N ILE A 57 0.56 -5.98 8.17
CA ILE A 57 0.39 -7.35 7.68
C ILE A 57 -1.03 -7.52 7.11
N GLY A 58 -2.04 -6.99 7.81
CA GLY A 58 -3.44 -7.09 7.44
C GLY A 58 -3.83 -6.13 6.32
N TYR A 59 -4.09 -4.88 6.67
CA TYR A 59 -4.75 -3.93 5.75
C TYR A 59 -3.89 -3.61 4.54
N HIS A 60 -2.58 -3.43 4.74
CA HIS A 60 -1.58 -3.11 3.73
C HIS A 60 -1.23 -4.33 2.87
N ARG A 61 -0.40 -5.26 3.38
CA ARG A 61 0.18 -6.35 2.56
C ARG A 61 -0.82 -7.43 2.14
N LEU A 62 -1.67 -7.92 3.05
CA LEU A 62 -2.66 -8.96 2.75
C LEU A 62 -3.80 -8.42 1.88
N TYR A 63 -4.49 -7.37 2.32
CA TYR A 63 -5.72 -6.93 1.66
C TYR A 63 -5.50 -5.87 0.58
N SER A 64 -4.67 -4.85 0.78
CA SER A 64 -4.49 -3.83 -0.27
C SER A 64 -3.65 -4.33 -1.43
N HIS A 65 -2.49 -4.92 -1.14
CA HIS A 65 -1.53 -5.37 -2.16
C HIS A 65 -1.66 -6.82 -2.61
N ARG A 66 -2.39 -7.66 -1.86
CA ARG A 66 -2.59 -9.08 -2.19
C ARG A 66 -1.25 -9.83 -2.29
N SER A 67 -0.28 -9.48 -1.44
CA SER A 67 1.09 -10.02 -1.50
C SER A 67 1.20 -11.45 -0.96
N PHE A 68 0.15 -11.96 -0.28
CA PHE A 68 0.02 -13.35 0.15
C PHE A 68 -1.45 -13.72 0.38
N ARG A 69 -1.74 -15.00 0.64
CA ARG A 69 -3.05 -15.49 1.10
C ARG A 69 -2.92 -16.04 2.52
N ALA A 70 -3.96 -15.90 3.34
CA ALA A 70 -3.97 -16.32 4.73
C ALA A 70 -5.19 -17.20 5.07
N THR A 71 -5.02 -18.13 6.01
CA THR A 71 -6.12 -18.94 6.55
C THR A 71 -7.12 -18.09 7.34
N LEU A 72 -8.37 -18.56 7.46
CA LEU A 72 -9.44 -17.81 8.13
C LEU A 72 -9.08 -17.33 9.57
N PRO A 73 -8.42 -18.12 10.45
CA PRO A 73 -8.04 -17.64 11.78
C PRO A 73 -7.07 -16.45 11.73
N VAL A 74 -6.01 -16.53 10.91
CA VAL A 74 -5.05 -15.42 10.72
C VAL A 74 -5.77 -14.18 10.18
N ARG A 75 -6.68 -14.37 9.22
CA ARG A 75 -7.49 -13.27 8.66
C ARG A 75 -8.38 -12.61 9.71
N ILE A 76 -8.99 -13.35 10.62
CA ILE A 76 -9.81 -12.78 11.71
C ILE A 76 -8.91 -11.98 12.66
N VAL A 77 -7.79 -12.55 13.11
CA VAL A 77 -6.85 -11.88 14.03
C VAL A 77 -6.34 -10.57 13.43
N LEU A 78 -5.80 -10.60 12.21
CA LEU A 78 -5.28 -9.39 11.55
C LEU A 78 -6.35 -8.29 11.37
N VAL A 79 -7.60 -8.68 11.12
CA VAL A 79 -8.70 -7.74 10.92
C VAL A 79 -9.20 -7.13 12.23
N VAL A 80 -9.18 -7.89 13.33
CA VAL A 80 -9.42 -7.39 14.69
C VAL A 80 -8.31 -6.42 15.11
N LEU A 81 -7.04 -6.80 14.94
CA LEU A 81 -5.89 -5.95 15.26
C LEU A 81 -5.86 -4.67 14.42
N GLY A 82 -6.13 -4.74 13.11
CA GLY A 82 -6.23 -3.54 12.28
C GLY A 82 -7.44 -2.66 12.65
N SER A 83 -8.46 -3.22 13.30
CA SER A 83 -9.60 -2.42 13.81
C SER A 83 -9.24 -1.64 15.07
N SER A 84 -8.43 -2.20 15.98
CA SER A 84 -7.98 -1.50 17.19
C SER A 84 -6.98 -0.37 16.91
N ALA A 85 -6.49 -0.23 15.67
CA ALA A 85 -5.71 0.91 15.18
C ALA A 85 -6.55 2.18 14.89
N PHE A 86 -7.88 2.10 14.87
CA PHE A 86 -8.80 3.24 14.63
C PHE A 86 -8.63 3.96 13.25
N GLN A 87 -8.07 3.31 12.23
CA GLN A 87 -7.82 3.92 10.91
C GLN A 87 -8.99 3.78 9.90
N GLY A 88 -10.21 3.61 10.38
CA GLY A 88 -11.36 3.26 9.55
C GLY A 88 -11.47 1.75 9.28
N SER A 89 -12.61 1.34 8.71
CA SER A 89 -12.84 -0.06 8.32
C SER A 89 -11.86 -0.53 7.23
N ILE A 90 -11.62 -1.84 7.15
CA ILE A 90 -10.65 -2.41 6.20
C ILE A 90 -10.96 -2.06 4.75
N LYS A 91 -12.24 -2.14 4.34
CA LYS A 91 -12.68 -1.78 2.98
C LYS A 91 -12.36 -0.33 2.66
N TRP A 92 -12.62 0.58 3.60
CA TRP A 92 -12.37 2.01 3.42
C TRP A 92 -10.86 2.32 3.33
N TRP A 93 -10.06 1.71 4.21
CA TRP A 93 -8.60 1.86 4.21
C TRP A 93 -7.98 1.35 2.91
N CYS A 94 -8.31 0.11 2.51
CA CYS A 94 -7.74 -0.53 1.33
C CYS A 94 -8.08 0.23 0.03
N LEU A 95 -9.30 0.74 -0.11
CA LEU A 95 -9.70 1.50 -1.29
C LEU A 95 -8.96 2.84 -1.41
N ARG A 96 -8.78 3.55 -0.29
CA ARG A 96 -8.00 4.79 -0.26
C ARG A 96 -6.52 4.55 -0.54
N HIS A 97 -5.94 3.52 0.06
CA HIS A 97 -4.53 3.18 -0.12
C HIS A 97 -4.24 2.68 -1.55
N ARG A 98 -5.14 1.87 -2.15
CA ARG A 98 -5.07 1.53 -3.59
C ARG A 98 -5.22 2.76 -4.50
N LEU A 99 -6.04 3.75 -4.12
CA LEU A 99 -6.17 5.01 -4.85
C LEU A 99 -4.87 5.82 -4.80
N HIS A 100 -4.25 5.94 -3.63
CA HIS A 100 -2.95 6.56 -3.43
C HIS A 100 -1.85 5.89 -4.28
N HIS A 101 -1.75 4.56 -4.29
CA HIS A 101 -0.75 3.87 -5.12
C HIS A 101 -0.95 4.05 -6.64
N ARG A 102 -2.17 4.39 -7.08
CA ARG A 102 -2.47 4.64 -8.50
C ARG A 102 -2.25 6.09 -8.93
N PHE A 103 -2.46 7.03 -8.02
CA PHE A 103 -2.34 8.47 -8.29
C PHE A 103 -1.37 9.12 -7.30
N THR A 104 -0.27 8.43 -6.96
CA THR A 104 0.72 8.94 -5.98
C THR A 104 1.19 10.32 -6.40
N ASP A 105 1.25 11.25 -5.43
CA ASP A 105 1.65 12.64 -5.62
C ASP A 105 0.68 13.53 -6.42
N ASP A 106 -0.41 13.00 -6.98
CA ASP A 106 -1.44 13.81 -7.64
C ASP A 106 -2.20 14.67 -6.61
N PRO A 107 -2.12 16.01 -6.68
CA PRO A 107 -2.69 16.88 -5.65
C PRO A 107 -4.23 16.87 -5.59
N VAL A 108 -4.91 16.33 -6.61
CA VAL A 108 -6.37 16.24 -6.70
C VAL A 108 -6.86 14.83 -6.34
N HIS A 109 -6.17 13.79 -6.84
CA HIS A 109 -6.64 12.40 -6.78
C HIS A 109 -6.00 11.57 -5.66
N ASP A 110 -4.81 11.94 -5.17
CA ASP A 110 -4.16 11.28 -4.04
C ASP A 110 -4.86 11.67 -2.71
N PRO A 111 -5.40 10.70 -1.94
CA PRO A 111 -6.01 10.97 -0.64
C PRO A 111 -5.10 11.68 0.38
N TYR A 112 -3.78 11.56 0.26
CA TYR A 112 -2.81 12.13 1.18
C TYR A 112 -1.56 12.66 0.45
N ALA A 113 -1.76 13.26 -0.72
CA ALA A 113 -0.72 13.82 -1.60
C ALA A 113 0.39 14.58 -0.85
N ALA A 114 1.62 14.07 -0.91
CA ALA A 114 2.79 14.72 -0.31
C ALA A 114 3.13 16.07 -0.98
N THR A 115 2.79 16.21 -2.27
CA THR A 115 2.89 17.46 -3.05
C THR A 115 2.07 18.63 -2.47
N ARG A 116 1.08 18.36 -1.62
CA ARG A 116 0.33 19.39 -0.88
C ARG A 116 0.99 19.82 0.44
N GLY A 117 2.19 19.33 0.71
CA GLY A 117 3.01 19.70 1.86
C GLY A 117 2.94 18.69 3.02
N VAL A 118 4.04 18.61 3.77
CA VAL A 118 4.29 17.61 4.83
C VAL A 118 3.18 17.58 5.88
N LEU A 119 2.68 18.73 6.32
CA LEU A 119 1.60 18.82 7.31
C LEU A 119 0.26 18.29 6.76
N TYR A 120 0.00 18.50 5.46
CA TYR A 120 -1.20 17.98 4.81
C TYR A 120 -1.18 16.46 4.72
N SER A 121 -0.09 15.87 4.21
CA SER A 121 0.02 14.41 4.07
C SER A 121 0.16 13.69 5.41
N HIS A 122 0.71 14.35 6.44
CA HIS A 122 0.72 13.82 7.80
C HIS A 122 -0.71 13.73 8.36
N MET A 123 -1.38 14.86 8.58
CA MET A 123 -2.71 14.87 9.22
C MET A 123 -3.74 15.83 8.62
N GLY A 124 -3.34 16.82 7.81
CA GLY A 124 -4.29 17.79 7.24
C GLY A 124 -5.38 17.17 6.36
N TRP A 125 -5.10 16.02 5.72
CA TRP A 125 -6.09 15.26 4.95
C TRP A 125 -7.26 14.73 5.80
N ILE A 126 -7.06 14.51 7.10
CA ILE A 126 -8.08 13.94 8.02
C ILE A 126 -9.23 14.92 8.24
N PHE A 127 -8.91 16.21 8.23
CA PHE A 127 -9.84 17.31 8.51
C PHE A 127 -10.65 17.75 7.29
N GLN A 128 -10.36 17.24 6.10
CA GLN A 128 -11.08 17.54 4.86
C GLN A 128 -12.06 16.42 4.52
N ARG A 129 -13.29 16.75 4.14
CA ARG A 129 -14.25 15.76 3.66
C ARG A 129 -13.73 15.19 2.33
N PRO A 130 -13.52 13.87 2.23
CA PRO A 130 -12.93 13.27 1.04
C PRO A 130 -13.86 13.40 -0.16
N ARG A 131 -13.26 13.69 -1.33
CA ARG A 131 -13.88 13.55 -2.64
C ARG A 131 -12.94 12.73 -3.49
N TYR A 132 -13.38 11.55 -3.90
CA TYR A 132 -12.57 10.62 -4.69
C TYR A 132 -13.27 10.35 -6.01
N GLU A 133 -13.20 11.32 -6.93
CA GLU A 133 -13.82 11.25 -8.27
C GLU A 133 -13.37 10.01 -9.04
N ARG A 134 -12.17 9.49 -8.76
CA ARG A 134 -11.57 8.31 -9.41
C ARG A 134 -11.63 7.01 -8.58
N ILE A 135 -12.37 6.96 -7.46
CA ILE A 135 -12.44 5.75 -6.62
C ILE A 135 -13.06 4.54 -7.35
N ASP A 136 -13.94 4.78 -8.32
CA ASP A 136 -14.58 3.72 -9.11
C ASP A 136 -13.67 3.12 -10.19
N LEU A 137 -12.49 3.72 -10.43
CA LEU A 137 -11.43 3.09 -11.21
C LEU A 137 -10.66 2.03 -10.41
N ILE A 138 -10.77 2.05 -9.07
CA ILE A 138 -10.04 1.14 -8.17
C ILE A 138 -10.78 -0.19 -8.04
N ASP A 139 -10.06 -1.27 -8.36
CA ASP A 139 -10.53 -2.63 -8.15
C ASP A 139 -10.87 -2.86 -6.67
N ARG A 140 -12.08 -3.37 -6.43
CA ARG A 140 -12.69 -3.62 -5.12
C ARG A 140 -13.35 -5.00 -5.05
N GLU A 141 -13.26 -5.79 -6.11
CA GLU A 141 -14.03 -7.02 -6.27
C GLU A 141 -13.68 -8.06 -5.19
N ASP A 142 -12.41 -8.15 -4.80
CA ASP A 142 -11.94 -9.00 -3.69
C ASP A 142 -12.42 -8.55 -2.31
N LEU A 143 -12.58 -7.23 -2.10
CA LEU A 143 -13.09 -6.67 -0.85
C LEU A 143 -14.60 -6.86 -0.73
N ASP A 144 -15.32 -6.78 -1.85
CA ASP A 144 -16.77 -6.92 -1.90
C ASP A 144 -17.23 -8.39 -1.90
N ASN A 145 -16.42 -9.30 -2.45
CA ASN A 145 -16.71 -10.74 -2.54
C ASN A 145 -16.29 -11.55 -1.30
N ASP A 146 -15.75 -10.93 -0.24
CA ASP A 146 -15.55 -11.60 1.06
C ASP A 146 -16.64 -11.19 2.08
N PRO A 147 -17.77 -11.93 2.16
CA PRO A 147 -18.85 -11.61 3.07
C PRO A 147 -18.54 -11.96 4.53
N ARG A 148 -17.60 -12.88 4.80
CA ARG A 148 -17.41 -13.47 6.13
C ARG A 148 -16.54 -12.61 7.04
N VAL A 149 -15.44 -12.05 6.52
CA VAL A 149 -14.49 -11.25 7.32
C VAL A 149 -14.63 -9.78 6.98
N ILE A 150 -14.57 -9.41 5.69
CA ILE A 150 -14.51 -8.01 5.27
C ILE A 150 -15.84 -7.30 5.49
N ARG A 151 -16.95 -7.86 4.99
CA ARG A 151 -18.28 -7.23 5.19
C ARG A 151 -18.69 -7.19 6.67
N PHE A 152 -18.35 -8.23 7.45
CA PHE A 152 -18.60 -8.25 8.89
C PHE A 152 -17.85 -7.11 9.59
N GLN A 153 -16.53 -6.99 9.38
CA GLN A 153 -15.76 -5.93 10.01
C GLN A 153 -16.17 -4.54 9.52
N HIS A 154 -16.51 -4.37 8.24
CA HIS A 154 -16.98 -3.09 7.73
C HIS A 154 -18.30 -2.66 8.39
N ARG A 155 -19.24 -3.59 8.61
CA ARG A 155 -20.52 -3.32 9.29
C ARG A 155 -20.37 -3.07 10.78
N TYR A 156 -19.52 -3.83 11.47
CA TYR A 156 -19.33 -3.76 12.92
C TYR A 156 -18.05 -3.05 13.33
N TYR A 157 -17.51 -2.19 12.46
CA TYR A 157 -16.21 -1.55 12.64
C TYR A 157 -16.10 -0.81 13.98
N VAL A 158 -17.06 0.08 14.27
CA VAL A 158 -17.03 0.92 15.47
C VAL A 158 -17.08 0.08 16.76
N PRO A 159 -18.01 -0.89 16.93
CA PRO A 159 -17.96 -1.84 18.04
C PRO A 159 -16.62 -2.58 18.18
N ILE A 160 -16.07 -3.14 17.09
CA ILE A 160 -14.80 -3.90 17.15
C ILE A 160 -13.64 -2.97 17.57
N ALA A 161 -13.54 -1.78 16.97
CA ALA A 161 -12.52 -0.80 17.32
C ALA A 161 -12.63 -0.38 18.80
N LEU A 162 -13.82 -0.02 19.29
CA LEU A 162 -14.03 0.35 20.68
C LEU A 162 -13.74 -0.80 21.66
N ILE A 163 -14.16 -2.03 21.36
CA ILE A 163 -13.88 -3.18 22.22
C ILE A 163 -12.38 -3.48 22.29
N PHE A 164 -11.74 -3.71 21.15
CA PHE A 164 -10.34 -4.18 21.13
C PHE A 164 -9.32 -3.07 21.34
N GLY A 165 -9.65 -1.83 21.00
CA GLY A 165 -8.81 -0.68 21.32
C GLY A 165 -9.06 -0.12 22.72
N CYS A 166 -10.30 0.17 23.12
CA CYS A 166 -10.57 0.92 24.35
C CYS A 166 -10.89 0.02 25.55
N ILE A 167 -11.82 -0.92 25.39
CA ILE A 167 -12.39 -1.67 26.53
C ILE A 167 -11.41 -2.74 27.01
N ILE A 168 -10.82 -3.53 26.10
CA ILE A 168 -9.88 -4.61 26.45
C ILE A 168 -8.68 -4.12 27.27
N PRO A 169 -7.93 -3.06 26.91
CA PRO A 169 -6.85 -2.58 27.79
C PRO A 169 -7.34 -2.18 29.18
N ALA A 170 -8.49 -1.51 29.30
CA ALA A 170 -9.05 -1.16 30.61
C ALA A 170 -9.38 -2.42 31.46
N VAL A 171 -9.93 -3.46 30.83
CA VAL A 171 -10.24 -4.76 31.47
C VAL A 171 -8.97 -5.52 31.85
N LEU A 172 -7.93 -5.49 31.02
CA LEU A 172 -6.62 -6.05 31.38
C LEU A 172 -6.02 -5.31 32.58
N GLY A 173 -6.14 -3.97 32.62
CA GLY A 173 -5.69 -3.14 33.75
C GLY A 173 -6.30 -3.49 35.10
N TRP A 174 -7.52 -4.07 35.15
CA TRP A 174 -8.09 -4.59 36.39
C TRP A 174 -7.22 -5.71 37.01
N THR A 175 -6.54 -6.52 36.19
CA THR A 175 -5.77 -7.68 36.67
C THR A 175 -4.51 -7.31 37.47
N TRP A 176 -4.05 -6.05 37.36
CA TRP A 176 -2.96 -5.47 38.15
C TRP A 176 -3.36 -4.16 38.86
N GLY A 177 -4.66 -3.88 38.99
CA GLY A 177 -5.19 -2.76 39.77
C GLY A 177 -5.09 -1.36 39.15
N ASP A 178 -4.76 -1.23 37.85
CA ASP A 178 -4.69 0.06 37.14
C ASP A 178 -5.54 0.08 35.85
N PRO A 179 -6.89 -0.03 35.94
CA PRO A 179 -7.75 0.04 34.76
C PRO A 179 -7.78 1.43 34.11
N VAL A 180 -7.54 2.49 34.89
CA VAL A 180 -7.56 3.88 34.39
C VAL A 180 -6.28 4.20 33.63
N GLY A 181 -5.10 3.89 34.17
CA GLY A 181 -3.85 4.03 33.43
C GLY A 181 -3.80 3.09 32.23
N ALA A 182 -4.32 1.86 32.33
CA ALA A 182 -4.43 0.96 31.19
C ALA A 182 -5.33 1.51 30.07
N PHE A 183 -6.45 2.17 30.38
CA PHE A 183 -7.25 2.91 29.41
C PHE A 183 -6.53 4.13 28.81
N ILE A 184 -5.81 4.92 29.62
CA ILE A 184 -5.07 6.09 29.12
C ILE A 184 -3.95 5.64 28.18
N TYR A 185 -3.11 4.70 28.60
CA TYR A 185 -1.92 4.27 27.87
C TYR A 185 -2.24 3.28 26.76
N GLY A 186 -2.78 2.10 27.09
CA GLY A 186 -3.14 1.07 26.11
C GLY A 186 -4.36 1.43 25.25
N GLY A 187 -5.17 2.38 25.74
CA GLY A 187 -6.21 3.00 24.94
C GLY A 187 -5.70 4.21 24.16
N LEU A 188 -5.72 5.39 24.78
CA LEU A 188 -5.59 6.66 24.08
C LEU A 188 -4.18 6.88 23.49
N VAL A 189 -3.12 6.73 24.29
CA VAL A 189 -1.73 6.96 23.87
C VAL A 189 -1.31 5.98 22.77
N THR A 190 -1.65 4.69 22.90
CA THR A 190 -1.45 3.68 21.86
C THR A 190 -2.09 4.09 20.53
N ARG A 191 -3.27 4.73 20.53
CA ARG A 191 -3.89 5.22 19.28
C ARG A 191 -3.09 6.35 18.64
N LEU A 192 -2.62 7.32 19.42
CA LEU A 192 -1.78 8.39 18.91
C LEU A 192 -0.47 7.86 18.31
N ALA A 193 0.18 6.90 18.98
CA ALA A 193 1.39 6.26 18.48
C ALA A 193 1.14 5.58 17.12
N VAL A 194 0.12 4.72 17.02
CA VAL A 194 -0.27 4.04 15.76
C VAL A 194 -0.57 5.04 14.64
N TRP A 195 -1.34 6.10 14.94
CA TRP A 195 -1.72 7.13 13.97
C TRP A 195 -0.50 7.88 13.46
N HIS A 196 0.31 8.48 14.33
CA HIS A 196 1.47 9.26 13.91
C HIS A 196 2.54 8.41 13.22
N CYS A 197 2.76 7.16 13.65
CA CYS A 197 3.64 6.23 12.94
C CYS A 197 3.16 5.96 11.52
N THR A 198 1.85 5.73 11.31
CA THR A 198 1.30 5.57 9.97
C THR A 198 1.38 6.86 9.15
N PHE A 199 1.13 8.01 9.76
CA PHE A 199 1.16 9.31 9.08
C PHE A 199 2.58 9.75 8.70
N LEU A 200 3.60 9.31 9.44
CA LEU A 200 5.01 9.50 9.05
C LEU A 200 5.36 8.81 7.73
N ILE A 201 4.66 7.74 7.35
CA ILE A 201 4.80 7.11 6.03
C ILE A 201 4.35 8.09 4.94
N ASN A 202 3.10 8.55 5.03
CA ASN A 202 2.51 9.50 4.07
C ASN A 202 3.28 10.83 3.99
N SER A 203 3.97 11.23 5.07
CA SER A 203 4.65 12.53 5.17
C SER A 203 6.17 12.47 5.05
N LEU A 204 6.87 11.96 6.08
CA LEU A 204 8.33 12.03 6.12
C LEU A 204 8.97 11.03 5.14
N ALA A 205 8.34 9.87 4.91
CA ALA A 205 8.78 8.93 3.89
C ALA A 205 8.47 9.39 2.44
N HIS A 206 7.81 10.53 2.25
CA HIS A 206 7.71 11.24 0.96
C HIS A 206 8.55 12.53 0.90
N TRP A 207 9.30 12.86 1.96
CA TRP A 207 10.09 14.10 2.02
C TRP A 207 11.60 13.84 2.19
N HIS A 208 12.01 12.92 3.06
CA HIS A 208 13.41 12.73 3.42
C HIS A 208 13.82 11.25 3.55
N GLY A 209 14.76 10.82 2.71
CA GLY A 209 15.31 9.47 2.63
C GLY A 209 15.96 9.18 1.27
N LEU A 210 16.31 7.92 1.00
CA LEU A 210 16.97 7.50 -0.25
C LEU A 210 15.97 7.06 -1.34
N GLN A 211 16.33 7.19 -2.61
CA GLN A 211 15.55 6.67 -3.75
C GLN A 211 16.34 5.72 -4.68
N PRO A 212 16.84 4.56 -4.20
CA PRO A 212 17.79 3.76 -4.97
C PRO A 212 17.16 2.82 -6.03
N TYR A 213 15.89 3.00 -6.43
CA TYR A 213 15.19 2.14 -7.41
C TYR A 213 14.32 2.87 -8.43
N SER A 214 13.61 3.91 -8.00
CA SER A 214 12.80 4.76 -8.86
C SER A 214 12.66 6.14 -8.24
N ASP A 215 12.74 7.19 -9.04
CA ASP A 215 12.41 8.56 -8.67
C ASP A 215 11.15 9.06 -9.40
N GLU A 216 10.32 8.14 -9.92
CA GLU A 216 9.05 8.44 -10.61
C GLU A 216 7.96 9.00 -9.66
N ASN A 217 8.18 8.93 -8.35
CA ASN A 217 7.35 9.53 -7.31
C ASN A 217 8.22 9.94 -6.12
N THR A 218 7.65 10.66 -5.15
CA THR A 218 8.39 11.25 -4.01
C THR A 218 8.74 10.25 -2.89
N SER A 219 8.34 8.98 -3.01
CA SER A 219 8.55 7.96 -1.98
C SER A 219 10.06 7.72 -1.73
N ARG A 220 10.45 7.64 -0.46
CA ARG A 220 11.85 7.64 0.02
C ARG A 220 12.05 6.65 1.16
N SER A 221 13.25 6.07 1.22
CA SER A 221 13.60 5.07 2.23
C SER A 221 14.37 5.64 3.43
N ASN A 222 13.88 5.42 4.67
CA ASN A 222 14.45 5.97 5.90
C ASN A 222 14.44 4.95 7.07
N LEU A 223 15.63 4.58 7.56
CA LEU A 223 15.79 3.61 8.65
C LEU A 223 15.14 4.05 9.98
N LEU A 224 15.14 5.34 10.31
CA LEU A 224 14.51 5.79 11.55
C LEU A 224 13.00 5.56 11.50
N LEU A 225 12.39 5.82 10.34
CA LEU A 225 10.98 5.49 10.11
C LEU A 225 10.76 3.97 10.15
N ALA A 226 11.65 3.16 9.56
CA ALA A 226 11.59 1.70 9.64
C ALA A 226 11.35 1.16 11.05
N LEU A 227 12.14 1.70 12.00
CA LEU A 227 12.13 1.28 13.39
C LEU A 227 10.82 1.68 14.07
N LEU A 228 10.32 2.89 13.78
CA LEU A 228 9.08 3.43 14.34
C LEU A 228 7.80 2.78 13.77
N THR A 229 7.83 2.24 12.55
CA THR A 229 6.63 1.82 11.80
C THR A 229 6.64 0.34 11.41
N GLY A 230 7.26 -0.53 12.20
CA GLY A 230 7.23 -1.99 11.98
C GLY A 230 7.81 -2.45 10.63
N GLY A 231 8.73 -1.67 10.06
CA GLY A 231 9.28 -1.80 8.71
C GLY A 231 8.82 -0.71 7.75
N GLU A 232 7.62 -0.12 7.88
CA GLU A 232 6.98 0.57 6.74
C GLU A 232 7.65 1.86 6.21
N GLY A 233 8.57 2.47 6.97
CA GLY A 233 9.19 3.79 6.79
C GLY A 233 10.08 4.01 5.55
N ASN A 234 9.88 3.24 4.51
CA ASN A 234 10.99 2.86 3.66
C ASN A 234 10.63 2.78 2.19
N HIS A 235 10.09 3.87 1.72
CA HIS A 235 9.02 3.87 0.75
C HIS A 235 9.49 3.66 -0.70
N ASN A 236 10.80 3.50 -0.93
CA ASN A 236 11.40 3.37 -2.27
C ASN A 236 12.12 2.04 -2.59
N PHE A 237 12.34 1.16 -1.62
CA PHE A 237 13.26 -0.01 -1.69
C PHE A 237 14.77 0.36 -1.38
N VAL A 238 15.62 -0.58 -0.88
CA VAL A 238 17.07 -0.46 -0.45
C VAL A 238 17.81 -1.84 -0.46
N ARG A 239 19.13 -1.86 -0.70
CA ARG A 239 20.11 -2.77 -0.04
C ARG A 239 21.51 -2.12 -0.04
N GLY A 240 22.18 -2.11 1.10
CA GLY A 240 23.60 -1.76 1.25
C GLY A 240 24.48 -2.96 1.62
N SER A 241 25.79 -2.79 1.58
CA SER A 241 26.79 -3.79 2.02
C SER A 241 26.76 -3.99 3.56
N ILE A 242 27.50 -5.00 4.06
CA ILE A 242 27.56 -5.45 5.47
C ILE A 242 27.86 -4.34 6.49
N PHE A 243 28.41 -3.20 6.07
CA PHE A 243 28.70 -2.04 6.92
C PHE A 243 27.71 -0.86 6.76
N SER A 244 26.61 -0.99 6.02
CA SER A 244 25.67 0.11 5.75
C SER A 244 24.21 -0.26 6.09
N TRP A 245 23.73 0.29 7.20
CA TRP A 245 22.39 0.09 7.74
C TRP A 245 21.34 0.93 6.98
N LYS A 246 20.35 0.30 6.34
CA LYS A 246 19.04 0.90 5.96
C LYS A 246 18.09 -0.15 5.41
N CYS A 247 16.82 -0.10 5.82
CA CYS A 247 15.83 -1.10 5.47
C CYS A 247 14.38 -0.59 5.64
N LEU A 248 13.59 -0.59 4.56
CA LEU A 248 12.62 -1.66 4.30
C LEU A 248 11.09 -1.47 3.91
N THR A 249 10.63 -0.98 2.70
CA THR A 249 9.27 -1.02 1.98
C THR A 249 9.42 -0.63 0.48
N SER A 250 8.34 -0.56 -0.33
CA SER A 250 8.32 0.29 -1.55
C SER A 250 6.96 0.59 -2.21
N HIS A 251 6.87 1.77 -2.85
CA HIS A 251 5.98 2.04 -3.98
C HIS A 251 6.35 1.30 -5.27
N THR A 252 7.64 1.00 -5.46
CA THR A 252 8.20 0.45 -6.72
C THR A 252 7.72 -0.97 -7.00
N PHE A 253 7.63 -1.80 -5.97
CA PHE A 253 7.24 -3.22 -6.01
C PHE A 253 6.09 -3.50 -5.02
N PRO A 254 4.90 -2.91 -5.22
CA PRO A 254 3.82 -2.95 -4.22
C PRO A 254 3.32 -4.37 -3.94
N TYR A 255 3.53 -5.33 -4.85
CA TYR A 255 3.07 -6.71 -4.72
C TYR A 255 4.04 -7.64 -3.96
N ASP A 256 5.23 -7.19 -3.56
CA ASP A 256 6.11 -7.98 -2.69
C ASP A 256 5.52 -8.02 -1.27
N TYR A 257 5.57 -9.18 -0.60
CA TYR A 257 5.15 -9.26 0.81
C TYR A 257 6.22 -8.70 1.74
N ARG A 258 7.47 -8.76 1.29
CA ARG A 258 8.58 -8.14 1.98
C ARG A 258 8.50 -6.69 1.63
N SER A 259 8.68 -5.93 2.65
CA SER A 259 9.11 -4.58 2.47
C SER A 259 10.62 -4.59 2.13
N GLY A 260 11.38 -5.57 2.69
CA GLY A 260 12.83 -5.87 2.50
C GLY A 260 13.29 -6.68 1.28
N THR A 261 14.49 -6.43 0.72
CA THR A 261 15.17 -7.46 -0.12
C THR A 261 16.02 -8.39 0.73
N SER A 262 16.72 -7.83 1.70
CA SER A 262 17.58 -8.57 2.60
C SER A 262 16.77 -9.37 3.62
N LYS A 263 17.42 -10.36 4.21
CA LYS A 263 16.87 -11.13 5.34
C LYS A 263 16.96 -10.30 6.63
N PHE A 264 18.10 -9.62 6.83
CA PHE A 264 18.47 -8.81 8.00
C PHE A 264 17.84 -7.42 8.03
N ASP A 265 17.26 -7.02 6.90
CA ASP A 265 16.37 -5.87 6.79
C ASP A 265 15.33 -5.89 7.95
N TRP A 266 15.37 -4.90 8.85
CA TRP A 266 14.36 -4.61 9.87
C TRP A 266 12.95 -4.44 9.26
N ASP A 267 12.21 -5.54 9.26
CA ASP A 267 10.84 -5.65 8.78
C ASP A 267 10.20 -6.79 9.59
N PRO A 268 9.81 -6.54 10.86
CA PRO A 268 9.20 -7.55 11.73
C PRO A 268 7.96 -8.18 11.10
N SER A 269 7.20 -7.38 10.35
CA SER A 269 6.03 -7.82 9.58
C SER A 269 6.38 -8.91 8.56
N LYS A 270 7.48 -8.79 7.79
CA LYS A 270 8.01 -9.86 6.92
C LYS A 270 8.40 -11.10 7.70
N TRP A 271 9.05 -10.95 8.87
CA TRP A 271 9.45 -12.10 9.67
C TRP A 271 8.24 -12.85 10.23
N ILE A 272 7.20 -12.14 10.67
CA ILE A 272 5.91 -12.72 11.09
C ILE A 272 5.25 -13.44 9.91
N ILE A 273 5.16 -12.82 8.73
CA ILE A 273 4.58 -13.46 7.52
C ILE A 273 5.39 -14.72 7.13
N ALA A 274 6.73 -14.68 7.22
CA ALA A 274 7.58 -15.83 6.94
C ALA A 274 7.37 -16.97 7.94
N GLY A 275 7.20 -16.66 9.23
CA GLY A 275 6.85 -17.65 10.26
C GLY A 275 5.46 -18.26 10.03
N LEU A 276 4.45 -17.46 9.72
CA LEU A 276 3.10 -17.93 9.36
C LEU A 276 3.11 -18.79 8.09
N HIS A 277 3.97 -18.47 7.12
CA HIS A 277 4.17 -19.28 5.91
C HIS A 277 4.84 -20.63 6.22
N TRP A 278 5.86 -20.64 7.09
CA TRP A 278 6.48 -21.88 7.57
C TRP A 278 5.47 -22.79 8.30
N LEU A 279 4.58 -22.20 9.12
CA LEU A 279 3.45 -22.87 9.76
C LEU A 279 2.29 -23.24 8.79
N ARG A 280 2.42 -22.98 7.48
CA ARG A 280 1.38 -23.17 6.45
C ARG A 280 0.06 -22.42 6.70
N LEU A 281 0.06 -21.43 7.59
CA LEU A 281 -1.07 -20.53 7.86
C LEU A 281 -1.18 -19.41 6.82
N VAL A 282 -0.10 -19.17 6.08
CA VAL A 282 0.00 -18.25 4.94
C VAL A 282 0.55 -19.00 3.72
N THR A 283 0.05 -18.68 2.53
CA THR A 283 0.42 -19.30 1.24
C THR A 283 0.53 -18.26 0.12
N HIS A 284 1.05 -18.65 -1.05
CA HIS A 284 1.21 -17.77 -2.23
C HIS A 284 1.92 -16.44 -1.96
N VAL A 285 3.01 -16.50 -1.20
CA VAL A 285 3.80 -15.34 -0.80
C VAL A 285 4.57 -14.78 -2.01
N ARG A 286 4.10 -13.66 -2.55
CA ARG A 286 4.63 -12.98 -3.74
C ARG A 286 5.91 -12.20 -3.42
N ARG A 287 6.85 -12.21 -4.35
CA ARG A 287 8.13 -11.47 -4.28
C ARG A 287 8.41 -10.84 -5.63
N ALA A 288 9.02 -9.65 -5.65
CA ALA A 288 9.58 -9.09 -6.87
C ALA A 288 10.74 -9.95 -7.38
N ARG A 289 10.89 -10.01 -8.71
CA ARG A 289 11.95 -10.79 -9.37
C ARG A 289 13.31 -10.19 -9.04
N SER A 290 14.33 -11.02 -8.90
CA SER A 290 15.70 -10.57 -8.58
C SER A 290 16.26 -9.68 -9.69
N GLU A 291 15.87 -9.96 -10.92
CA GLU A 291 16.22 -9.26 -12.15
C GLU A 291 15.62 -7.85 -12.12
N ASP A 292 14.30 -7.73 -11.87
CA ASP A 292 13.61 -6.43 -11.75
C ASP A 292 14.21 -5.55 -10.65
N ILE A 293 14.55 -6.16 -9.51
CA ILE A 293 15.19 -5.50 -8.36
C ILE A 293 16.60 -4.99 -8.70
N THR A 294 17.35 -5.75 -9.50
CA THR A 294 18.76 -5.46 -9.80
C THR A 294 18.86 -4.38 -10.86
N GLU A 295 18.15 -4.54 -11.97
CA GLU A 295 18.07 -3.53 -13.04
C GLU A 295 17.53 -2.19 -12.52
N ALA A 296 16.51 -2.21 -11.64
CA ALA A 296 15.99 -0.97 -11.07
C ALA A 296 17.05 -0.18 -10.27
N ARG A 297 17.97 -0.86 -9.57
CA ARG A 297 19.10 -0.21 -8.91
C ARG A 297 20.18 0.22 -9.90
N GLU A 298 20.50 -0.61 -10.88
CA GLU A 298 21.55 -0.33 -11.88
C GLU A 298 21.19 0.92 -12.69
N TYR A 299 19.93 1.03 -13.13
CA TYR A 299 19.38 2.25 -13.74
C TYR A 299 19.56 3.47 -12.85
N MET A 300 19.20 3.39 -11.55
CA MET A 300 19.33 4.56 -10.66
C MET A 300 20.78 4.95 -10.40
N ARG A 301 21.71 3.98 -10.32
CA ARG A 301 23.16 4.26 -10.23
C ARG A 301 23.71 4.88 -11.51
N GLN A 302 23.30 4.36 -12.67
CA GLN A 302 23.69 4.93 -13.96
C GLN A 302 23.17 6.37 -14.07
N LYS A 303 21.91 6.64 -13.73
CA LYS A 303 21.32 7.99 -13.69
C LYS A 303 21.97 8.93 -12.66
N GLU A 304 22.56 8.41 -11.59
CA GLU A 304 23.32 9.20 -10.59
C GLU A 304 24.72 9.56 -11.10
N HIS A 305 25.35 8.71 -11.92
CA HIS A 305 26.67 8.95 -12.52
C HIS A 305 26.61 9.73 -13.84
N ASP A 306 25.76 9.30 -14.76
CA ASP A 306 25.53 9.89 -16.07
C ASP A 306 24.36 10.87 -15.98
N SER A 307 24.65 12.17 -15.96
CA SER A 307 23.67 13.27 -15.88
C SER A 307 22.82 13.45 -17.15
N THR A 308 22.79 12.45 -18.04
CA THR A 308 22.11 12.46 -19.33
C THR A 308 20.93 11.48 -19.28
N SER A 309 19.79 11.84 -19.87
CA SER A 309 18.63 10.95 -19.95
C SER A 309 18.97 9.70 -20.76
N MET A 310 19.07 8.54 -20.10
CA MET A 310 19.26 7.27 -20.79
C MET A 310 18.03 6.97 -21.67
N HIS A 311 18.23 6.99 -22.98
CA HIS A 311 17.29 6.41 -23.93
C HIS A 311 17.47 4.89 -23.90
N GLU A 312 16.41 4.18 -23.49
CA GLU A 312 16.32 2.73 -23.71
C GLU A 312 16.18 2.50 -25.23
N ASN A 313 17.17 1.89 -25.88
CA ASN A 313 17.07 1.55 -27.32
C ASN A 313 15.89 0.59 -27.53
N GLU A 314 14.92 1.00 -28.36
CA GLU A 314 13.69 0.24 -28.63
C GLU A 314 13.79 -0.64 -29.88
N ASP A 315 14.96 -1.22 -30.14
CA ASP A 315 15.21 -2.07 -31.32
C ASP A 315 14.40 -3.37 -31.26
N TRP A 316 13.28 -3.41 -31.98
CA TRP A 316 12.43 -4.59 -32.14
C TRP A 316 12.91 -5.47 -33.29
N CYS A 317 13.53 -6.61 -32.94
CA CYS A 317 13.98 -7.62 -33.90
C CYS A 317 12.96 -8.76 -34.15
N GLY A 318 11.71 -8.60 -33.70
CA GLY A 318 10.65 -9.63 -33.84
C GLY A 318 9.78 -9.44 -35.08
N VAL A 319 8.73 -10.27 -35.18
CA VAL A 319 7.80 -10.23 -36.32
C VAL A 319 6.95 -8.96 -36.37
N GLU A 320 6.58 -8.54 -37.58
CA GLU A 320 5.56 -7.51 -37.84
C GLU A 320 4.29 -8.15 -38.40
N TRP A 321 3.12 -7.75 -37.89
CA TRP A 321 1.81 -8.25 -38.29
C TRP A 321 0.91 -7.11 -38.78
N GLY A 322 0.16 -7.34 -39.85
CA GLY A 322 -0.96 -6.47 -40.21
C GLY A 322 -2.17 -6.72 -39.30
N MET A 323 -3.06 -5.73 -39.17
CA MET A 323 -4.27 -5.85 -38.32
C MET A 323 -5.16 -7.06 -38.65
N GLU A 324 -5.18 -7.54 -39.89
CA GLU A 324 -5.90 -8.77 -40.26
C GLU A 324 -5.27 -10.02 -39.65
N THR A 325 -3.93 -10.14 -39.70
CA THR A 325 -3.17 -11.21 -39.06
C THR A 325 -3.37 -11.20 -37.54
N VAL A 326 -3.41 -10.02 -36.92
CA VAL A 326 -3.73 -9.88 -35.48
C VAL A 326 -5.14 -10.40 -35.18
N ARG A 327 -6.14 -10.01 -35.97
CA ARG A 327 -7.53 -10.49 -35.84
C ARG A 327 -7.66 -11.99 -36.06
N GLU A 328 -6.89 -12.57 -36.98
CA GLU A 328 -6.85 -14.02 -37.17
C GLU A 328 -6.21 -14.72 -35.97
N TYR A 329 -5.08 -14.22 -35.47
CA TYR A 329 -4.41 -14.75 -34.28
C TYR A 329 -5.34 -14.77 -33.06
N VAL A 330 -6.10 -13.69 -32.83
CA VAL A 330 -7.12 -13.61 -31.76
C VAL A 330 -8.26 -14.60 -31.99
N ARG A 331 -8.79 -14.72 -33.23
CA ARG A 331 -9.84 -15.71 -33.57
C ARG A 331 -9.38 -17.15 -33.35
N ARG A 332 -8.12 -17.48 -33.70
CA ARG A 332 -7.51 -18.80 -33.44
C ARG A 332 -7.23 -19.06 -31.95
N ASN A 333 -7.19 -18.03 -31.11
CA ASN A 333 -6.86 -18.12 -29.68
C ASN A 333 -7.92 -17.44 -28.78
N PRO A 334 -9.19 -17.89 -28.77
CA PRO A 334 -10.29 -17.18 -28.08
C PRO A 334 -10.13 -17.05 -26.55
N GLY A 335 -9.31 -17.93 -25.95
CA GLY A 335 -8.97 -17.86 -24.52
C GLY A 335 -7.91 -16.83 -24.15
N ARG A 336 -7.17 -16.26 -25.12
CA ARG A 336 -6.06 -15.33 -24.86
C ARG A 336 -6.54 -13.89 -24.69
N CYS A 337 -5.81 -13.12 -23.89
CA CYS A 337 -6.04 -11.70 -23.63
C CYS A 337 -5.03 -10.84 -24.40
N ILE A 338 -5.22 -10.70 -25.71
CA ILE A 338 -4.36 -9.87 -26.57
C ILE A 338 -4.87 -8.43 -26.57
N VAL A 339 -3.96 -7.47 -26.34
CA VAL A 339 -4.23 -6.03 -26.42
C VAL A 339 -3.29 -5.36 -27.43
N ILE A 340 -3.69 -4.22 -27.97
CA ILE A 340 -2.79 -3.30 -28.68
C ILE A 340 -2.24 -2.30 -27.68
N LEU A 341 -0.91 -2.15 -27.65
CA LEU A 341 -0.20 -1.23 -26.78
C LEU A 341 1.05 -0.68 -27.48
N GLU A 342 1.12 0.64 -27.63
CA GLU A 342 2.23 1.40 -28.21
C GLU A 342 2.65 0.89 -29.60
N GLY A 343 1.67 0.47 -30.41
CA GLY A 343 1.89 -0.11 -31.73
C GLY A 343 2.31 -1.60 -31.73
N PHE A 344 2.22 -2.30 -30.61
CA PHE A 344 2.51 -3.73 -30.50
C PHE A 344 1.28 -4.54 -30.07
N ALA A 345 1.20 -5.79 -30.53
CA ALA A 345 0.29 -6.80 -30.00
C ALA A 345 0.96 -7.47 -28.79
N VAL A 346 0.31 -7.38 -27.63
CA VAL A 346 0.85 -7.85 -26.34
C VAL A 346 -0.05 -8.95 -25.79
N ASP A 347 0.52 -10.10 -25.43
CA ASP A 347 -0.23 -11.21 -24.83
C ASP A 347 -0.21 -11.11 -23.29
N LEU A 348 -1.34 -10.72 -22.72
CA LEU A 348 -1.51 -10.55 -21.28
C LEU A 348 -2.20 -11.75 -20.62
N THR A 349 -2.34 -12.89 -21.30
CA THR A 349 -3.11 -14.05 -20.81
C THR A 349 -2.64 -14.52 -19.43
N ASP A 350 -1.35 -14.84 -19.29
CA ASP A 350 -0.80 -15.32 -18.02
C ASP A 350 -0.68 -14.20 -16.98
N TYR A 351 -0.28 -13.00 -17.40
CA TYR A 351 -0.15 -11.84 -16.52
C TYR A 351 -1.49 -11.33 -15.98
N SER A 352 -2.61 -11.61 -16.64
CA SER A 352 -3.94 -11.08 -16.27
C SER A 352 -4.36 -11.33 -14.83
N LYS A 353 -3.91 -12.45 -14.24
CA LYS A 353 -4.18 -12.85 -12.84
C LYS A 353 -3.34 -12.09 -11.81
N ASP A 354 -2.17 -11.61 -12.23
CA ASP A 354 -1.20 -10.89 -11.39
C ASP A 354 -1.24 -9.37 -11.64
N HIS A 355 -1.98 -8.89 -12.63
CA HIS A 355 -2.16 -7.48 -12.94
C HIS A 355 -2.71 -6.68 -11.73
N PRO A 356 -1.98 -5.67 -11.21
CA PRO A 356 -2.39 -4.92 -10.02
C PRO A 356 -3.74 -4.19 -10.17
N GLY A 357 -4.06 -3.70 -11.36
CA GLY A 357 -5.35 -3.06 -11.67
C GLY A 357 -6.51 -4.05 -11.89
N GLY A 358 -6.27 -5.36 -11.69
CA GLY A 358 -7.26 -6.42 -11.86
C GLY A 358 -7.46 -6.86 -13.31
N ALA A 359 -7.91 -8.11 -13.49
CA ALA A 359 -8.14 -8.71 -14.81
C ALA A 359 -9.33 -8.11 -15.57
N LYS A 360 -10.23 -7.36 -14.90
CA LYS A 360 -11.41 -6.75 -15.53
C LYS A 360 -11.02 -5.63 -16.49
N VAL A 361 -10.07 -4.77 -16.12
CA VAL A 361 -9.60 -3.65 -16.95
C VAL A 361 -8.93 -4.18 -18.22
N LEU A 362 -8.01 -5.15 -18.09
CA LEU A 362 -7.35 -5.75 -19.26
C LEU A 362 -8.36 -6.40 -20.22
N ARG A 363 -9.36 -7.09 -19.69
CA ARG A 363 -10.45 -7.69 -20.48
C ARG A 363 -11.34 -6.68 -21.19
N GLN A 364 -11.34 -5.39 -20.82
CA GLN A 364 -12.05 -4.33 -21.57
C GLN A 364 -11.30 -3.92 -22.84
N TYR A 365 -9.96 -3.86 -22.78
CA TYR A 365 -9.07 -3.51 -23.90
C TYR A 365 -8.66 -4.72 -24.77
N ALA A 366 -9.12 -5.93 -24.43
CA ALA A 366 -8.86 -7.12 -25.22
C ALA A 366 -9.51 -7.03 -26.61
N LEU A 367 -8.73 -7.30 -27.66
CA LEU A 367 -9.12 -7.20 -29.08
C LEU A 367 -10.32 -8.05 -29.51
N ARG A 368 -10.79 -8.95 -28.66
CA ARG A 368 -12.00 -9.76 -28.88
C ARG A 368 -13.31 -9.01 -28.66
N ASN A 369 -13.28 -7.84 -28.01
CA ASN A 369 -14.45 -7.00 -27.81
C ASN A 369 -14.52 -5.98 -28.94
N GLU A 370 -15.62 -5.95 -29.69
CA GLU A 370 -15.87 -4.90 -30.69
C GLU A 370 -16.84 -3.83 -30.13
N PRO A 371 -16.61 -2.52 -30.38
CA PRO A 371 -15.44 -1.94 -31.02
C PRO A 371 -14.20 -2.02 -30.12
N TRP A 372 -13.10 -2.57 -30.64
CA TRP A 372 -11.84 -2.63 -29.91
C TRP A 372 -11.25 -1.23 -29.69
N ARG A 373 -10.38 -1.08 -28.68
CA ARG A 373 -9.72 0.19 -28.34
C ARG A 373 -8.24 -0.04 -28.08
N ASP A 374 -7.41 0.86 -28.58
CA ASP A 374 -6.00 0.91 -28.22
C ASP A 374 -5.82 1.14 -26.71
N ALA A 375 -4.99 0.33 -26.05
CA ALA A 375 -4.68 0.46 -24.64
C ALA A 375 -3.62 1.53 -24.34
N SER A 376 -2.90 2.04 -25.36
CA SER A 376 -1.82 3.03 -25.22
C SER A 376 -2.24 4.25 -24.40
N TRP A 377 -3.39 4.85 -24.72
CA TRP A 377 -3.93 5.98 -23.97
C TRP A 377 -4.19 5.62 -22.50
N ALA A 378 -4.75 4.44 -22.23
CA ALA A 378 -5.05 4.00 -20.87
C ALA A 378 -3.78 3.72 -20.05
N PHE A 379 -2.73 3.24 -20.72
CA PHE A 379 -1.47 2.80 -20.13
C PHE A 379 -0.49 3.94 -19.86
N SER A 380 -0.46 4.95 -20.73
CA SER A 380 0.52 6.05 -20.70
C SER A 380 -0.10 7.38 -20.25
N GLY A 381 -0.98 7.32 -19.23
CA GLY A 381 -1.49 8.48 -18.48
C GLY A 381 -3.01 8.66 -18.44
N GLY A 382 -3.78 8.06 -19.35
CA GLY A 382 -5.23 8.25 -19.46
C GLY A 382 -6.04 7.58 -18.35
N LEU A 383 -5.71 6.34 -17.99
CA LEU A 383 -6.29 5.63 -16.84
C LEU A 383 -5.29 5.40 -15.70
N ASN A 384 -4.02 5.23 -16.03
CA ASN A 384 -2.91 5.08 -15.10
C ASN A 384 -1.62 5.56 -15.79
N ASN A 385 -0.63 6.03 -15.03
CA ASN A 385 0.72 6.26 -15.55
C ASN A 385 1.61 5.13 -15.03
N HIS A 386 1.93 4.15 -15.89
CA HIS A 386 2.67 2.96 -15.46
C HIS A 386 4.15 3.25 -15.27
N SER A 387 4.74 2.70 -14.19
CA SER A 387 6.17 2.80 -13.88
C SER A 387 7.05 2.12 -14.95
N ARG A 388 8.33 2.51 -15.02
CA ARG A 388 9.35 1.92 -15.92
C ARG A 388 9.35 0.40 -15.86
N THR A 389 9.29 -0.19 -14.66
CA THR A 389 9.23 -1.66 -14.48
C THR A 389 7.99 -2.27 -15.13
N ALA A 390 6.83 -1.61 -15.03
CA ALA A 390 5.61 -2.08 -15.68
C ALA A 390 5.68 -1.90 -17.21
N LYS A 391 6.24 -0.79 -17.71
CA LYS A 391 6.53 -0.58 -19.15
C LYS A 391 7.43 -1.67 -19.71
N ARG A 392 8.57 -1.95 -19.06
CA ARG A 392 9.49 -3.04 -19.44
C ARG A 392 8.81 -4.41 -19.41
N ARG A 393 7.98 -4.68 -18.40
CA ARG A 393 7.21 -5.94 -18.32
C ARG A 393 6.21 -6.08 -19.47
N MET A 394 5.64 -4.99 -20.00
CA MET A 394 4.83 -5.07 -21.23
C MET A 394 5.70 -5.31 -22.47
N ARG A 395 6.93 -4.76 -22.53
CA ARG A 395 7.88 -5.07 -23.61
C ARG A 395 8.24 -6.57 -23.65
N GLU A 396 8.46 -7.19 -22.49
CA GLU A 396 8.69 -8.65 -22.35
C GLU A 396 7.51 -9.53 -22.85
N LEU A 397 6.31 -8.95 -23.02
CA LEU A 397 5.08 -9.66 -23.44
C LEU A 397 4.63 -9.29 -24.86
N ARG A 398 5.41 -8.49 -25.60
CA ARG A 398 5.17 -8.15 -27.01
C ARG A 398 5.32 -9.42 -27.87
N VAL A 399 4.31 -9.72 -28.68
CA VAL A 399 4.30 -10.88 -29.61
C VAL A 399 4.66 -10.44 -31.03
N ALA A 400 4.16 -9.28 -31.45
CA ALA A 400 4.40 -8.71 -32.76
C ALA A 400 4.29 -7.18 -32.72
N LYS A 401 5.02 -6.51 -33.61
CA LYS A 401 4.77 -5.10 -33.95
C LYS A 401 3.61 -5.01 -34.94
N VAL A 402 2.72 -4.05 -34.79
CA VAL A 402 1.48 -3.97 -35.55
C VAL A 402 1.56 -2.84 -36.58
N ARG A 403 1.29 -3.21 -37.84
CA ARG A 403 1.11 -2.26 -38.94
C ARG A 403 -0.39 -2.00 -39.10
N PHE A 404 -0.76 -0.74 -38.87
CA PHE A 404 -2.12 -0.22 -39.06
C PHE A 404 -2.41 0.05 -40.54
#